data_AF-A0A8J7ZUC7-F1
#
_entry.id   AF-A0A8J7ZUC7-F1
#
_cell.length_a   1.000
_cell.length_b   1.000
_cell.length_c   1.000
_cell.angle_alpha   90.00
_cell.angle_beta   90.00
_cell.angle_gamma   90.00
#
_symmetry.space_group_name_H-M   'P 1'
#
loop_
_entity.id
_entity.type
_entity.pdbx_description
1 polymer ?
#
loop_
_entity_poly.entity_id
_entity_poly.type
_entity_poly.pdbx_seq_one_letter_code
_entity_poly.pdbx_strand_id
1 'polypeptide(L)'
;MAVTDDRRGCEGCGRTLPVDDLYSVTMPDGYTAVCCPECREFAETAAEKQAELDQRRRACDGCGAEHRLESLSEVTLSDGTSVLCCDDCERHVPGRGGSTAAGGGESSARNGTGDAGDAAQAGDTVGGETAAVRNDCDQCRESFSVELFQVETVDGRTQAFCPDCKDEGLDDGVVRSVRMRRSEAYATLAVDGDADEEAIRDAYLEKVKRVHPDRADGSRAEFKRVKRAYDRLTD
;
A
#
# COMPACT_ATOMS: atom_id res chain seq x y z
N MET A 1 -33.01 -2.38 52.65
CA MET A 1 -32.62 -1.66 51.42
C MET A 1 -31.35 -2.34 50.92
N ALA A 2 -31.40 -3.02 49.78
CA ALA A 2 -30.22 -3.63 49.18
C ALA A 2 -29.39 -2.49 48.57
N VAL A 3 -28.19 -2.27 49.07
CA VAL A 3 -27.22 -1.41 48.39
C VAL A 3 -26.77 -2.22 47.19
N THR A 4 -27.24 -1.88 45.99
CA THR A 4 -26.62 -2.38 44.77
C THR A 4 -25.25 -1.72 44.72
N ASP A 5 -24.22 -2.51 45.01
CA ASP A 5 -22.82 -2.13 44.83
C ASP A 5 -22.58 -2.05 43.31
N ASP A 6 -23.07 -0.96 42.73
CA ASP A 6 -22.97 -0.68 41.29
C ASP A 6 -21.51 -0.35 41.02
N ARG A 7 -20.80 -1.33 40.47
CA ARG A 7 -19.41 -1.18 40.05
C ARG A 7 -19.31 -1.24 38.55
N ARG A 8 -18.51 -0.36 37.98
CA ARG A 8 -18.21 -0.34 36.55
C ARG A 8 -16.71 -0.34 36.30
N GLY A 9 -16.32 -0.82 35.13
CA GLY A 9 -14.94 -0.79 34.69
C GLY A 9 -14.55 0.59 34.20
N CYS A 10 -13.39 1.07 34.62
CA CYS A 10 -12.71 2.19 33.98
C CYS A 10 -12.23 1.77 32.60
N GLU A 11 -12.55 2.55 31.56
CA GLU A 11 -12.17 2.23 30.18
C GLU A 11 -10.68 2.46 29.89
N GLY A 12 -10.02 3.37 30.62
CA GLY A 12 -8.58 3.61 30.47
C GLY A 12 -7.67 2.53 31.05
N CYS A 13 -7.99 1.98 32.23
CA CYS A 13 -7.12 1.01 32.92
C CYS A 13 -7.77 -0.35 33.20
N GLY A 14 -9.04 -0.55 32.84
CA GLY A 14 -9.78 -1.80 33.03
C GLY A 14 -10.14 -2.13 34.49
N ARG A 15 -9.75 -1.30 35.47
CA ARG A 15 -10.05 -1.55 36.89
C ARG A 15 -11.54 -1.35 37.17
N THR A 16 -12.13 -2.27 37.92
CA THR A 16 -13.53 -2.18 38.38
C THR A 16 -13.61 -1.34 39.66
N LEU A 17 -14.30 -0.21 39.58
CA LEU A 17 -14.43 0.75 40.68
C LEU A 17 -15.92 1.01 40.97
N PRO A 18 -16.25 1.52 42.17
CA PRO A 18 -17.59 2.02 42.47
C PRO A 18 -17.98 3.10 41.46
N VAL A 19 -19.25 3.15 41.07
CA VAL A 19 -19.74 4.15 40.12
C VAL A 19 -19.50 5.59 40.61
N ASP A 20 -19.53 5.83 41.92
CA ASP A 20 -19.23 7.15 42.52
C ASP A 20 -17.77 7.61 42.32
N ASP A 21 -16.83 6.69 42.09
CA ASP A 21 -15.41 6.98 41.86
C ASP A 21 -15.06 7.05 40.35
N LEU A 22 -16.07 7.01 39.47
CA LEU A 22 -15.90 7.10 38.03
C LEU A 22 -16.38 8.45 37.50
N TYR A 23 -15.62 8.97 36.54
CA TYR A 23 -15.83 10.26 35.90
C TYR A 23 -16.02 10.07 34.41
N SER A 24 -16.94 10.82 33.80
CA SER A 24 -17.11 10.87 32.36
C SER A 24 -16.26 11.98 31.75
N VAL A 25 -15.45 11.66 30.75
CA VAL A 25 -14.68 12.62 29.95
C VAL A 25 -15.16 12.55 28.51
N THR A 26 -15.46 13.70 27.91
CA THR A 26 -15.82 13.78 26.48
C THR A 26 -14.55 14.01 25.65
N MET A 27 -14.30 13.09 24.74
CA MET A 27 -13.16 13.10 23.83
C MET A 27 -13.44 14.00 22.61
N PRO A 28 -12.41 14.47 21.89
CA PRO A 28 -12.57 15.38 20.74
C PRO A 28 -13.36 14.80 19.56
N ASP A 29 -13.39 13.47 19.43
CA ASP A 29 -14.18 12.71 18.44
C ASP A 29 -15.66 12.58 18.82
N GLY A 30 -16.07 13.13 19.98
CA GLY A 30 -17.45 13.09 20.49
C GLY A 30 -17.76 11.85 21.33
N TYR A 31 -16.81 10.93 21.48
CA TYR A 31 -16.96 9.77 22.36
C TYR A 31 -16.89 10.18 23.84
N THR A 32 -17.73 9.60 24.70
CA THR A 32 -17.68 9.84 26.15
C THR A 32 -17.11 8.63 26.86
N ALA A 33 -15.91 8.76 27.41
CA ALA A 33 -15.22 7.69 28.14
C ALA A 33 -15.49 7.77 29.65
N VAL A 34 -15.66 6.62 30.30
CA VAL A 34 -15.82 6.52 31.77
C VAL A 34 -14.50 6.07 32.40
N CYS A 35 -13.88 6.96 33.18
CA CYS A 35 -12.53 6.81 33.70
C CYS A 35 -12.45 7.00 35.22
N CYS A 36 -11.48 6.36 35.86
CA CYS A 36 -11.12 6.65 37.24
C CYS A 36 -10.41 8.03 37.38
N PRO A 37 -10.21 8.56 38.59
CA PRO A 37 -9.60 9.88 38.79
C PRO A 37 -8.21 9.99 38.17
N GLU A 38 -7.41 8.91 38.25
CA GLU A 38 -6.08 8.86 37.64
C GLU A 38 -6.17 8.89 36.11
N CYS A 39 -7.00 8.02 35.53
CA CYS A 39 -7.16 7.94 34.07
C CYS A 39 -7.85 9.16 33.46
N ARG A 40 -8.61 9.91 34.25
CA ARG A 40 -9.22 11.16 33.83
C ARG A 40 -8.17 12.19 33.43
N GLU A 41 -7.15 12.43 34.26
CA GLU A 41 -6.11 13.42 33.94
C GLU A 41 -5.31 13.02 32.69
N PHE A 42 -5.09 11.72 32.50
CA PHE A 42 -4.48 11.20 31.27
C PHE A 42 -5.38 11.40 30.05
N ALA A 43 -6.69 11.16 30.18
CA ALA A 43 -7.66 11.36 29.10
C ALA A 43 -7.82 12.84 28.73
N GLU A 44 -7.90 13.74 29.71
CA GLU A 44 -7.96 15.19 29.51
C GLU A 44 -6.68 15.71 28.82
N THR A 45 -5.51 15.29 29.31
CA THR A 45 -4.22 15.67 28.69
C THR A 45 -4.09 15.13 27.26
N ALA A 46 -4.58 13.93 26.99
CA ALA A 46 -4.59 13.34 25.65
C ALA A 46 -5.53 14.12 24.72
N ALA A 47 -6.73 14.46 25.19
CA ALA A 47 -7.69 15.27 24.45
C ALA A 47 -7.14 16.67 24.12
N GLU A 48 -6.46 17.32 25.07
CA GLU A 48 -5.81 18.62 24.85
C GLU A 48 -4.68 18.54 23.82
N LYS A 49 -3.81 17.52 23.92
CA LYS A 49 -2.72 17.31 22.94
C LYS A 49 -3.24 16.99 21.55
N GLN A 50 -4.30 16.19 21.44
CA GLN A 50 -4.94 15.93 20.15
C GLN A 50 -5.59 17.20 19.59
N ALA A 51 -6.31 17.97 20.41
CA ALA A 51 -6.88 19.24 19.98
C ALA A 51 -5.82 20.27 19.52
N GLU A 52 -4.63 20.29 20.11
CA GLU A 52 -3.50 21.12 19.66
C GLU A 52 -2.97 20.65 18.29
N LEU A 53 -2.92 19.34 18.05
CA LEU A 53 -2.50 18.75 16.77
C LEU A 53 -3.54 18.94 15.67
N ASP A 54 -4.83 18.81 16.00
CA ASP A 54 -5.95 19.07 15.11
C ASP A 54 -6.04 20.57 14.75
N GLN A 55 -5.75 21.49 15.69
CA GLN A 55 -5.62 22.92 15.37
C GLN A 55 -4.49 23.23 14.37
N ARG A 56 -3.50 22.35 14.24
CA ARG A 56 -2.41 22.48 13.27
C ARG A 56 -2.71 21.83 11.93
N ARG A 57 -3.83 21.13 11.76
CA ARG A 57 -4.20 20.45 10.52
C ARG A 57 -5.54 20.98 10.00
N ARG A 58 -5.62 21.23 8.71
CA ARG A 58 -6.85 21.63 8.03
C ARG A 58 -6.97 20.89 6.71
N ALA A 59 -8.20 20.70 6.27
CA ALA A 59 -8.48 20.17 4.94
C ALA A 59 -8.10 21.20 3.87
N CYS A 60 -7.43 20.74 2.81
CA CYS A 60 -7.23 21.51 1.58
C CYS A 60 -8.59 21.69 0.87
N ASP A 61 -8.93 22.92 0.49
CA ASP A 61 -10.20 23.22 -0.20
C ASP A 61 -10.28 22.62 -1.61
N GLY A 62 -9.13 22.30 -2.22
CA GLY A 62 -9.05 21.71 -3.55
C GLY A 62 -9.24 20.18 -3.59
N CYS A 63 -8.55 19.46 -2.70
CA CYS A 63 -8.56 17.99 -2.70
C CYS A 63 -9.26 17.35 -1.48
N GLY A 64 -9.63 18.15 -0.47
CA GLY A 64 -10.27 17.68 0.76
C GLY A 64 -9.36 16.92 1.73
N ALA A 65 -8.08 16.72 1.39
CA ALA A 65 -7.13 15.99 2.23
C ALA A 65 -6.64 16.86 3.41
N GLU A 66 -6.33 16.21 4.53
CA GLU A 66 -5.85 16.90 5.72
C GLU A 66 -4.33 17.19 5.68
N HIS A 67 -3.99 18.47 5.68
CA HIS A 67 -2.62 18.95 5.64
C HIS A 67 -2.29 19.77 6.89
N ARG A 68 -1.01 19.93 7.21
CA ARG A 68 -0.61 20.89 8.24
C ARG A 68 -0.85 22.31 7.73
N LEU A 69 -1.24 23.22 8.59
CA LEU A 69 -1.46 24.63 8.25
C LEU A 69 -0.24 25.28 7.60
N GLU A 70 0.96 24.91 8.05
CA GLU A 70 2.24 25.37 7.47
C GLU A 70 2.48 24.91 6.02
N SER A 71 1.81 23.83 5.60
CA SER A 71 1.86 23.28 4.22
C SER A 71 0.66 23.70 3.36
N LEU A 72 -0.23 24.53 3.90
CA LEU A 72 -1.34 25.11 3.14
C LEU A 72 -1.02 26.55 2.80
N SER A 73 -1.05 26.86 1.51
CA SER A 73 -0.93 28.22 0.99
C SER A 73 -2.32 28.82 0.79
N GLU A 74 -2.49 30.09 1.20
CA GLU A 74 -3.70 30.84 0.90
C GLU A 74 -3.62 31.38 -0.53
N VAL A 75 -4.55 30.95 -1.38
CA VAL A 75 -4.64 31.36 -2.78
C VAL A 75 -5.95 32.13 -3.00
N THR A 76 -5.85 33.32 -3.57
CA THR A 76 -7.02 34.10 -3.98
C THR A 76 -7.43 33.72 -5.39
N LEU A 77 -8.65 33.22 -5.55
CA LEU A 77 -9.27 32.91 -6.83
C LEU A 77 -9.67 34.19 -7.57
N SER A 78 -9.96 34.06 -8.87
CA SER A 78 -10.31 35.18 -9.76
C SER A 78 -11.60 35.91 -9.39
N ASP A 79 -12.44 35.30 -8.56
CA ASP A 79 -13.68 35.87 -8.03
C ASP A 79 -13.49 36.62 -6.69
N GLY A 80 -12.26 36.67 -6.16
CA GLY A 80 -11.93 37.29 -4.88
C GLY A 80 -12.06 36.37 -3.67
N THR A 81 -12.42 35.10 -3.86
CA THR A 81 -12.51 34.11 -2.78
C THR A 81 -11.10 33.64 -2.39
N SER A 82 -10.74 33.69 -1.10
CA SER A 82 -9.53 33.06 -0.59
C SER A 82 -9.79 31.61 -0.21
N VAL A 83 -8.95 30.70 -0.69
CA VAL A 83 -8.98 29.26 -0.40
C VAL A 83 -7.63 28.80 0.12
N LEU A 84 -7.62 27.78 0.98
CA LEU A 84 -6.41 27.15 1.51
C LEU A 84 -6.12 25.88 0.71
N CYS A 85 -5.02 25.91 -0.05
CA CYS A 85 -4.62 24.82 -0.95
C CYS A 85 -3.29 24.22 -0.52
N CYS A 86 -3.08 22.93 -0.79
CA CYS A 86 -1.75 22.33 -0.72
C CYS A 86 -0.92 22.71 -1.96
N ASP A 87 0.40 22.50 -1.89
CA ASP A 87 1.37 22.86 -2.96
C ASP A 87 0.99 22.33 -4.35
N ASP A 88 0.37 21.15 -4.43
CA ASP A 88 -0.08 20.56 -5.69
C ASP A 88 -1.35 21.22 -6.22
N CYS A 89 -2.32 21.52 -5.35
CA CYS A 89 -3.56 22.18 -5.74
C CYS A 89 -3.32 23.64 -6.15
N GLU A 90 -2.37 24.34 -5.51
CA GLU A 90 -1.97 25.70 -5.91
C GLU A 90 -1.47 25.74 -7.37
N ARG A 91 -0.67 24.75 -7.78
CA ARG A 91 -0.13 24.65 -9.16
C ARG A 91 -1.19 24.44 -10.23
N HIS A 92 -2.40 24.06 -9.82
CA HIS A 92 -3.52 23.82 -10.73
C HIS A 92 -4.52 24.96 -10.78
N VAL A 93 -4.35 26.03 -9.98
CA VAL A 93 -5.19 27.22 -10.06
C VAL A 93 -4.86 28.00 -11.34
N PRO A 94 -5.75 27.99 -12.35
CA PRO A 94 -5.49 28.68 -13.60
C PRO A 94 -5.73 30.18 -13.38
N GLY A 95 -4.67 30.98 -13.39
CA GLY A 95 -4.80 32.43 -13.20
C GLY A 95 -3.57 33.19 -12.68
N ARG A 96 -2.52 32.52 -12.20
CA ARG A 96 -1.21 33.16 -12.01
C ARG A 96 -0.31 32.95 -13.23
N GLY A 97 -0.76 33.48 -14.36
CA GLY A 97 0.07 33.65 -15.54
C GLY A 97 1.12 34.74 -15.30
N GLY A 98 2.32 34.35 -14.89
CA GLY A 98 3.54 35.03 -15.29
C GLY A 98 4.11 34.30 -16.50
N SER A 99 3.67 34.67 -17.70
CA SER A 99 4.12 34.06 -18.95
C SER A 99 5.61 34.31 -19.19
N THR A 100 6.40 33.25 -19.36
CA THR A 100 7.46 33.24 -20.39
C THR A 100 7.57 31.85 -20.98
N ALA A 101 6.91 31.67 -22.13
CA ALA A 101 7.42 30.75 -23.14
C ALA A 101 8.65 31.39 -23.78
N ALA A 102 9.78 30.68 -23.75
CA ALA A 102 10.85 30.88 -24.71
C ALA A 102 11.49 29.51 -24.95
N GLY A 103 11.05 28.86 -26.02
CA GLY A 103 11.78 27.74 -26.59
C GLY A 103 13.06 28.22 -27.28
N GLY A 104 14.04 27.31 -27.32
CA GLY A 104 15.05 27.16 -28.38
C GLY A 104 15.98 28.35 -28.69
N GLY A 105 17.25 28.20 -28.34
CA GLY A 105 18.32 29.09 -28.79
C GLY A 105 19.70 28.61 -28.34
N GLU A 106 20.53 28.28 -29.32
CA GLU A 106 21.76 27.49 -29.23
C GLU A 106 23.01 28.34 -28.90
N SER A 107 24.08 27.65 -28.47
CA SER A 107 25.51 27.94 -28.71
C SER A 107 26.35 28.86 -27.77
N SER A 108 27.30 28.18 -27.12
CA SER A 108 28.74 28.53 -27.00
C SER A 108 29.23 29.57 -25.98
N ALA A 109 29.82 29.12 -24.86
CA ALA A 109 31.28 28.93 -24.69
C ALA A 109 31.77 28.98 -23.21
N ARG A 110 32.26 27.82 -22.72
CA ARG A 110 33.47 27.54 -21.88
C ARG A 110 33.71 28.30 -20.56
N ASN A 111 33.73 27.60 -19.41
CA ASN A 111 34.95 27.15 -18.69
C ASN A 111 34.65 26.14 -17.54
N GLY A 112 35.62 25.27 -17.21
CA GLY A 112 35.56 24.03 -16.39
C GLY A 112 35.05 24.10 -14.93
N THR A 113 34.94 23.02 -14.16
CA THR A 113 35.76 21.78 -14.11
C THR A 113 35.11 20.73 -13.16
N GLY A 114 35.16 19.42 -13.52
CA GLY A 114 35.13 18.19 -12.68
C GLY A 114 33.86 17.89 -11.86
N ASP A 115 33.31 16.67 -11.74
CA ASP A 115 33.79 15.30 -11.94
C ASP A 115 32.52 14.38 -11.93
N ALA A 116 32.20 13.69 -13.02
CA ALA A 116 32.28 12.22 -13.22
C ALA A 116 31.52 11.36 -12.17
N GLY A 117 30.64 10.42 -12.50
CA GLY A 117 30.18 9.81 -13.76
C GLY A 117 28.85 9.08 -13.48
N ASP A 118 28.18 8.41 -14.41
CA ASP A 118 28.54 8.03 -15.77
C ASP A 118 27.22 7.79 -16.55
N ALA A 119 27.34 7.97 -17.87
CA ALA A 119 26.34 8.09 -18.93
C ALA A 119 25.16 7.09 -18.90
N ALA A 120 23.91 7.51 -19.06
CA ALA A 120 23.27 7.90 -20.32
C ALA A 120 23.42 6.87 -21.45
N GLN A 121 22.29 6.33 -21.91
CA GLN A 121 21.87 6.47 -23.31
C GLN A 121 20.42 6.03 -23.51
N ALA A 122 19.60 7.01 -23.88
CA ALA A 122 18.46 6.77 -24.75
C ALA A 122 19.01 6.31 -26.10
N GLY A 123 18.74 5.05 -26.44
CA GLY A 123 18.85 4.52 -27.79
C GLY A 123 17.44 4.35 -28.33
N ASP A 124 17.03 5.25 -29.21
CA ASP A 124 15.93 5.01 -30.13
C ASP A 124 16.42 3.99 -31.16
N THR A 125 15.93 2.75 -31.03
CA THR A 125 16.03 1.73 -32.08
C THR A 125 14.69 1.02 -32.16
N VAL A 126 14.01 1.22 -33.28
CA VAL A 126 12.84 0.49 -33.75
C VAL A 126 13.08 -1.02 -33.59
N GLY A 127 12.34 -1.63 -32.68
CA GLY A 127 12.44 -3.05 -32.36
C GLY A 127 11.24 -3.51 -31.55
N GLY A 128 10.07 -3.62 -32.20
CA GLY A 128 8.91 -4.37 -31.73
C GLY A 128 8.60 -4.26 -30.24
N GLU A 129 8.28 -3.05 -29.77
CA GLU A 129 8.03 -2.78 -28.36
C GLU A 129 6.70 -3.42 -27.95
N THR A 130 6.77 -4.64 -27.40
CA THR A 130 5.75 -5.09 -26.45
C THR A 130 5.79 -4.10 -25.30
N ALA A 131 4.85 -3.16 -25.26
CA ALA A 131 4.70 -2.21 -24.17
C ALA A 131 4.81 -2.98 -22.85
N ALA A 132 5.92 -2.79 -22.12
CA ALA A 132 6.17 -3.52 -20.89
C ALA A 132 5.02 -3.20 -19.94
N VAL A 133 4.13 -4.18 -19.73
CA VAL A 133 2.97 -4.02 -18.86
C VAL A 133 3.51 -3.73 -17.47
N ARG A 134 3.33 -2.48 -17.01
CA ARG A 134 3.65 -2.09 -15.63
C ARG A 134 2.47 -2.49 -14.76
N ASN A 135 2.74 -3.31 -13.75
CA ASN A 135 1.77 -3.76 -12.77
C ASN A 135 2.06 -3.07 -11.44
N ASP A 136 1.04 -2.49 -10.81
CA ASP A 136 1.19 -1.78 -9.53
C ASP A 136 0.81 -2.68 -8.35
N CYS A 137 1.59 -2.63 -7.28
CA CYS A 137 1.30 -3.36 -6.05
C CYS A 137 0.16 -2.67 -5.26
N ASP A 138 -0.86 -3.42 -4.85
CA ASP A 138 -2.01 -2.85 -4.12
C ASP A 138 -1.65 -2.30 -2.73
N GLN A 139 -0.54 -2.74 -2.12
CA GLN A 139 -0.11 -2.31 -0.79
C GLN A 139 0.85 -1.12 -0.85
N CYS A 140 1.99 -1.27 -1.52
CA CYS A 140 3.02 -0.22 -1.58
C CYS A 140 2.85 0.75 -2.76
N ARG A 141 1.97 0.44 -3.74
CA ARG A 141 1.74 1.21 -4.97
C ARG A 141 2.97 1.40 -5.88
N GLU A 142 4.00 0.60 -5.66
CA GLU A 142 5.17 0.58 -6.52
C GLU A 142 4.89 -0.21 -7.80
N SER A 143 5.44 0.26 -8.92
CA SER A 143 5.23 -0.29 -10.25
C SER A 143 6.31 -1.32 -10.61
N PHE A 144 5.90 -2.49 -11.10
CA PHE A 144 6.79 -3.59 -11.46
C PHE A 144 6.58 -3.99 -12.92
N SER A 145 7.66 -4.36 -13.61
CA SER A 145 7.62 -4.88 -14.99
C SER A 145 7.34 -6.39 -15.06
N VAL A 146 7.13 -7.03 -13.91
CA VAL A 146 6.85 -8.47 -13.79
C VAL A 146 5.40 -8.70 -13.38
N GLU A 147 4.82 -9.86 -13.74
CA GLU A 147 3.51 -10.28 -13.24
C GLU A 147 3.55 -10.32 -11.71
N LEU A 148 2.66 -9.62 -11.00
CA LEU A 148 2.64 -9.57 -9.53
C LEU A 148 2.03 -10.83 -8.89
N PHE A 149 2.24 -11.03 -7.58
CA PHE A 149 1.66 -12.17 -6.88
C PHE A 149 0.19 -11.89 -6.61
N GLN A 150 -0.69 -12.76 -7.10
CA GLN A 150 -2.11 -12.67 -6.76
C GLN A 150 -2.33 -13.33 -5.41
N VAL A 151 -2.57 -12.53 -4.38
CA VAL A 151 -2.79 -12.99 -3.00
C VAL A 151 -4.26 -12.86 -2.64
N GLU A 152 -4.73 -13.79 -1.84
CA GLU A 152 -6.04 -13.73 -1.21
C GLU A 152 -5.85 -13.38 0.25
N THR A 153 -6.40 -12.24 0.65
CA THR A 153 -6.33 -11.75 2.03
C THR A 153 -7.35 -12.43 2.93
N VAL A 154 -7.16 -12.34 4.25
CA VAL A 154 -8.10 -12.85 5.25
C VAL A 154 -9.52 -12.29 5.10
N ASP A 155 -9.64 -11.07 4.57
CA ASP A 155 -10.91 -10.41 4.24
C ASP A 155 -11.61 -10.99 2.99
N GLY A 156 -11.00 -12.00 2.35
CA GLY A 156 -11.52 -12.65 1.14
C GLY A 156 -11.30 -11.84 -0.14
N ARG A 157 -10.53 -10.74 -0.10
CA ARG A 157 -10.20 -9.94 -1.29
C ARG A 157 -8.97 -10.49 -1.98
N THR A 158 -9.03 -10.53 -3.30
CA THR A 158 -7.89 -10.86 -4.16
C THR A 158 -7.15 -9.58 -4.54
N GLN A 159 -5.86 -9.51 -4.23
CA GLN A 159 -4.99 -8.35 -4.46
C GLN A 159 -3.69 -8.77 -5.16
N ALA A 160 -3.01 -7.84 -5.80
CA ALA A 160 -1.73 -8.02 -6.46
C ALA A 160 -0.60 -7.45 -5.60
N PHE A 161 0.25 -8.32 -5.04
CA PHE A 161 1.36 -7.92 -4.16
C PHE A 161 2.72 -8.13 -4.85
N CYS A 162 3.66 -7.24 -4.54
CA CYS A 162 5.07 -7.46 -4.86
C CYS A 162 5.67 -8.60 -4.01
N PRO A 163 6.87 -9.11 -4.33
CA PRO A 163 7.51 -10.17 -3.55
C PRO A 163 7.61 -9.84 -2.07
N ASP A 164 8.04 -8.62 -1.75
CA ASP A 164 8.24 -8.15 -0.37
C ASP A 164 6.91 -8.08 0.39
N CYS A 165 5.91 -7.35 -0.12
CA CYS A 165 4.60 -7.25 0.54
C CYS A 165 3.88 -8.61 0.64
N LYS A 166 4.16 -9.55 -0.27
CA LYS A 166 3.62 -10.92 -0.20
C LYS A 166 4.25 -11.69 0.97
N ASP A 167 5.55 -11.57 1.17
CA ASP A 167 6.23 -12.23 2.30
C ASP A 167 5.82 -11.57 3.63
N GLU A 168 5.83 -10.24 3.72
CA GLU A 168 5.35 -9.49 4.89
C GLU A 168 3.90 -9.86 5.24
N GLY A 169 3.00 -9.88 4.25
CA GLY A 169 1.60 -10.24 4.47
C GLY A 169 1.39 -11.70 4.91
N LEU A 170 2.31 -12.62 4.59
CA LEU A 170 2.27 -13.99 5.10
C LEU A 170 2.74 -14.05 6.55
N ASP A 171 3.79 -13.31 6.90
CA ASP A 171 4.30 -13.23 8.28
C ASP A 171 3.30 -12.56 9.23
N ASP A 172 2.62 -11.50 8.78
CA ASP A 172 1.61 -10.79 9.54
C ASP A 172 0.25 -11.53 9.61
N GLY A 173 0.11 -12.64 8.87
CA GLY A 173 -1.13 -13.43 8.80
C GLY A 173 -2.28 -12.73 8.06
N VAL A 174 -1.97 -11.69 7.27
CA VAL A 174 -2.94 -10.96 6.43
C VAL A 174 -3.27 -11.74 5.16
N VAL A 175 -2.32 -12.54 4.65
CA VAL A 175 -2.46 -13.36 3.45
C VAL A 175 -2.92 -14.76 3.80
N ARG A 176 -4.10 -15.16 3.30
CA ARG A 176 -4.67 -16.50 3.46
C ARG A 176 -4.07 -17.49 2.47
N SER A 177 -3.91 -17.08 1.21
CA SER A 177 -3.35 -17.92 0.18
C SER A 177 -2.67 -17.11 -0.92
N VAL A 178 -1.65 -17.69 -1.55
CA VAL A 178 -0.94 -17.07 -2.68
C VAL A 178 -1.17 -17.94 -3.92
N ARG A 179 -1.65 -17.33 -5.00
CA ARG A 179 -1.72 -17.98 -6.31
C ARG A 179 -0.35 -17.96 -6.97
N MET A 180 -0.02 -19.09 -7.61
CA MET A 180 1.22 -19.27 -8.36
C MET A 180 1.22 -18.38 -9.61
N ARG A 181 2.36 -17.73 -9.89
CA ARG A 181 2.57 -16.95 -11.11
C ARG A 181 2.76 -17.85 -12.33
N ARG A 182 2.44 -17.37 -13.54
CA ARG A 182 2.68 -18.16 -14.77
C ARG A 182 4.15 -18.53 -14.94
N SER A 183 5.06 -17.58 -14.74
CA SER A 183 6.50 -17.81 -14.83
C SER A 183 6.98 -18.90 -13.86
N GLU A 184 6.46 -18.89 -12.62
CA GLU A 184 6.77 -19.93 -11.63
C GLU A 184 6.17 -21.29 -12.03
N ALA A 185 4.99 -21.31 -12.66
CA ALA A 185 4.39 -22.53 -13.18
C ALA A 185 5.21 -23.15 -14.31
N TYR A 186 5.68 -22.35 -15.27
CA TYR A 186 6.61 -22.79 -16.33
C TYR A 186 7.91 -23.35 -15.74
N ALA A 187 8.52 -22.64 -14.78
CA ALA A 187 9.71 -23.13 -14.07
C ALA A 187 9.45 -24.43 -13.29
N THR A 188 8.29 -24.53 -12.64
CA THR A 188 7.86 -25.72 -11.89
C THR A 188 7.61 -26.91 -12.79
N LEU A 189 7.20 -26.72 -14.03
CA LEU A 189 7.05 -27.77 -15.03
C LEU A 189 8.31 -27.98 -15.89
N ALA A 190 9.31 -27.10 -15.75
CA ALA A 190 10.54 -27.08 -16.56
C ALA A 190 10.23 -27.05 -18.07
N VAL A 191 9.30 -26.19 -18.44
CA VAL A 191 8.88 -25.91 -19.83
C VAL A 191 9.15 -24.46 -20.16
N ASP A 192 9.37 -24.18 -21.44
CA ASP A 192 9.57 -22.81 -21.94
C ASP A 192 8.28 -21.98 -21.81
N GLY A 193 8.44 -20.65 -21.69
CA GLY A 193 7.33 -19.71 -21.48
C GLY A 193 6.34 -19.61 -22.65
N ASP A 194 6.76 -20.11 -23.81
CA ASP A 194 6.04 -20.18 -25.08
C ASP A 194 5.63 -21.61 -25.45
N ALA A 195 5.76 -22.57 -24.52
CA ALA A 195 5.33 -23.95 -24.71
C ALA A 195 3.81 -24.04 -24.96
N ASP A 196 3.43 -24.89 -25.91
CA ASP A 196 2.05 -25.21 -26.23
C ASP A 196 1.41 -26.16 -25.20
N GLU A 197 0.09 -26.28 -25.25
CA GLU A 197 -0.69 -27.10 -24.32
C GLU A 197 -0.28 -28.58 -24.33
N GLU A 198 0.15 -29.14 -25.46
CA GLU A 198 0.61 -30.53 -25.52
C GLU A 198 1.94 -30.69 -24.80
N ALA A 199 2.90 -29.79 -25.05
CA ALA A 199 4.17 -29.76 -24.34
C ALA A 199 4.00 -29.60 -22.82
N ILE A 200 3.09 -28.73 -22.38
CA ILE A 200 2.75 -28.54 -20.95
C ILE A 200 2.18 -29.84 -20.36
N ARG A 201 1.29 -30.53 -21.07
CA ARG A 201 0.68 -31.79 -20.62
C ARG A 201 1.70 -32.92 -20.54
N ASP A 202 2.57 -33.06 -21.52
CA ASP A 202 3.61 -34.10 -21.51
C ASP A 202 4.60 -33.88 -20.36
N ALA A 203 5.06 -32.64 -20.16
CA ALA A 203 5.92 -32.28 -19.04
C ALA A 203 5.26 -32.56 -17.68
N TYR A 204 3.96 -32.25 -17.55
CA TYR A 204 3.19 -32.59 -16.36
C TYR A 204 3.16 -34.11 -16.11
N LEU A 205 2.88 -34.92 -17.12
CA LEU A 205 2.84 -36.38 -16.99
C LEU A 205 4.21 -36.96 -16.61
N GLU A 206 5.29 -36.49 -17.22
CA GLU A 206 6.67 -36.85 -16.85
C GLU A 206 6.97 -36.50 -15.39
N LYS A 207 6.66 -35.27 -14.95
CA LYS A 207 6.91 -34.88 -13.56
C LYS A 207 6.06 -35.67 -12.58
N VAL A 208 4.78 -35.89 -12.87
CA VAL A 208 3.89 -36.72 -12.04
C VAL A 208 4.48 -38.12 -11.88
N LYS A 209 4.90 -38.77 -12.96
CA LYS A 209 5.55 -40.09 -12.90
C LYS A 209 6.80 -40.10 -12.03
N ARG A 210 7.50 -38.98 -11.86
CA ARG A 210 8.69 -38.86 -11.03
C ARG A 210 8.36 -38.57 -9.55
N VAL A 211 7.42 -37.66 -9.30
CA VAL A 211 7.13 -37.15 -7.94
C VAL A 211 5.96 -37.86 -7.25
N HIS A 212 5.29 -38.81 -7.93
CA HIS A 212 4.13 -39.51 -7.38
C HIS A 212 4.45 -40.15 -6.02
N PRO A 213 3.63 -39.92 -4.97
CA PRO A 213 3.91 -40.41 -3.62
C PRO A 213 4.02 -41.94 -3.50
N ASP A 214 3.47 -42.69 -4.46
CA ASP A 214 3.61 -44.16 -4.51
C ASP A 214 5.01 -44.63 -4.93
N ARG A 215 5.92 -43.69 -5.25
CA ARG A 215 7.34 -43.99 -5.53
C ARG A 215 8.18 -43.78 -4.29
N ALA A 216 9.30 -44.51 -4.22
CA ALA A 216 10.25 -44.42 -3.12
C ALA A 216 10.75 -42.99 -2.87
N ASP A 217 11.03 -42.23 -3.94
CA ASP A 217 11.49 -40.83 -3.89
C ASP A 217 10.35 -39.83 -4.09
N GLY A 218 9.10 -40.30 -4.07
CA GLY A 218 7.90 -39.51 -4.30
C GLY A 218 7.52 -38.65 -3.11
N SER A 219 6.92 -37.49 -3.37
CA SER A 219 6.40 -36.61 -2.32
C SER A 219 5.03 -36.06 -2.69
N ARG A 220 4.09 -36.18 -1.75
CA ARG A 220 2.75 -35.60 -1.90
C ARG A 220 2.81 -34.07 -2.04
N ALA A 221 3.79 -33.42 -1.40
CA ALA A 221 3.96 -31.98 -1.48
C ALA A 221 4.42 -31.56 -2.89
N GLU A 222 5.39 -32.27 -3.44
CA GLU A 222 5.90 -32.05 -4.81
C GLU A 222 4.83 -32.35 -5.86
N PHE A 223 4.07 -33.43 -5.69
CA PHE A 223 2.93 -33.74 -6.55
C PHE A 223 1.88 -32.61 -6.55
N LYS A 224 1.53 -32.08 -5.37
CA LYS A 224 0.60 -30.93 -5.27
C LYS A 224 1.17 -29.66 -5.92
N ARG A 225 2.49 -29.44 -5.85
CA ARG A 225 3.15 -28.29 -6.49
C ARG A 225 3.09 -28.42 -8.02
N VAL A 226 3.44 -29.58 -8.56
CA VAL A 226 3.36 -29.89 -10.00
C VAL A 226 1.93 -29.76 -10.52
N LYS A 227 0.95 -30.27 -9.79
CA LYS A 227 -0.47 -30.14 -10.16
C LYS A 227 -0.92 -28.67 -10.20
N ARG A 228 -0.59 -27.88 -9.18
CA ARG A 228 -0.93 -26.44 -9.14
C ARG A 228 -0.31 -25.66 -10.31
N ALA A 229 0.91 -26.02 -10.72
CA ALA A 229 1.55 -25.41 -11.88
C ALA A 229 0.81 -25.75 -13.18
N TYR A 230 0.44 -27.01 -13.38
CA TYR A 230 -0.35 -27.43 -14.54
C TYR A 230 -1.70 -26.71 -14.58
N ASP A 231 -2.47 -26.76 -13.48
CA ASP A 231 -3.77 -26.10 -13.38
C ASP A 231 -3.64 -24.59 -13.71
N ARG A 232 -2.56 -23.92 -13.28
CA ARG A 232 -2.30 -22.50 -13.55
C ARG A 232 -2.05 -22.16 -15.02
N LEU A 233 -1.42 -23.07 -15.77
CA LEU A 233 -1.12 -22.86 -17.19
C LEU A 233 -2.32 -23.22 -18.09
N THR A 234 -3.24 -24.06 -17.61
CA THR A 234 -4.42 -24.50 -18.38
C THR A 234 -5.72 -23.77 -18.03
N ASP A 235 -5.73 -22.92 -16.99
CA ASP A 235 -6.85 -22.07 -16.59
C ASP A 235 -6.88 -20.71 -17.34
#